data_AF-A0A0W0SXP2-F1
#
_entry.id   AF-A0A0W0SXP2-F1
#
_cell.length_a   1.000
_cell.length_b   1.000
_cell.length_c   1.000
_cell.angle_alpha   90.00
_cell.angle_beta   90.00
_cell.angle_gamma   90.00
#
_symmetry.space_group_name_H-M   'P 1'
#
loop_
_entity.id
_entity.type
_entity.pdbx_description
1 polymer ?
#
loop_
_entity_poly.entity_id
_entity_poly.type
_entity_poly.pdbx_seq_one_letter_code
_entity_poly.pdbx_strand_id
1 'polypeptide(L)'
;MLDKQSRDLKQVYTEYEEAKQKKQIEVEIRKGSGNYIHFIAITLAKDKEYKELRALFELYGGNSKLQYAAIIGFVEGADPNKVEEYRALYQIPVNIIARIYAKSSPEGTEVPRFYQIIDRLVVQGEVGEKLIAVMDRLALGKNSWNPYWIGCSAKLDAIISAIENLEKTSSDTEFCQNIIDASSDQDSELYRALNIPRISRVTFWGQFGYERSKSLIAVQETCNVTLR
;
A
#
# COMPACT_ATOMS: atom_id res chain seq x y z
N MET A 1 -15.52 -29.18 5.54
CA MET A 1 -15.93 -27.78 5.80
C MET A 1 -15.72 -26.84 4.60
N LEU A 2 -14.64 -26.98 3.81
CA LEU A 2 -14.39 -26.19 2.59
C LEU A 2 -15.46 -26.35 1.48
N ASP A 3 -16.12 -27.50 1.38
CA ASP A 3 -17.09 -27.80 0.31
C ASP A 3 -18.44 -27.06 0.44
N LYS A 4 -18.79 -26.59 1.66
CA LYS A 4 -20.06 -25.88 1.89
C LYS A 4 -19.96 -24.39 1.52
N GLN A 5 -18.84 -23.74 1.90
CA GLN A 5 -18.56 -22.35 1.51
C GLN A 5 -18.37 -22.19 -0.02
N SER A 6 -17.77 -23.19 -0.68
CA SER A 6 -17.62 -23.20 -2.14
C SER A 6 -18.96 -23.30 -2.88
N ARG A 7 -19.93 -24.05 -2.35
CA ARG A 7 -21.30 -24.13 -2.91
C ARG A 7 -22.08 -22.83 -2.73
N ASP A 8 -21.98 -22.21 -1.54
CA ASP A 8 -22.62 -20.91 -1.29
C ASP A 8 -22.06 -19.82 -2.22
N LEU A 9 -20.76 -19.81 -2.48
CA LEU A 9 -20.12 -18.85 -3.39
C LEU A 9 -20.58 -18.98 -4.85
N LYS A 10 -20.76 -20.21 -5.34
CA LYS A 10 -21.26 -20.44 -6.71
C LYS A 10 -22.71 -19.99 -6.87
N GLN A 11 -23.54 -20.23 -5.86
CA GLN A 11 -24.92 -19.78 -5.85
C GLN A 11 -24.99 -18.24 -5.84
N VAL A 12 -24.23 -17.60 -4.96
CA VAL A 12 -24.11 -16.14 -4.87
C VAL A 12 -23.62 -15.52 -6.19
N TYR A 13 -22.64 -16.14 -6.86
CA TYR A 13 -22.16 -15.68 -8.16
C TYR A 13 -23.24 -15.80 -9.26
N THR A 14 -24.02 -16.88 -9.23
CA THR A 14 -25.13 -17.08 -10.17
C THR A 14 -26.24 -16.06 -9.95
N GLU A 15 -26.61 -15.80 -8.70
CA GLU A 15 -27.59 -14.77 -8.32
C GLU A 15 -27.13 -13.37 -8.72
N TYR A 16 -25.83 -13.07 -8.57
CA TYR A 16 -25.21 -11.83 -9.03
C TYR A 16 -25.24 -11.68 -10.56
N GLU A 17 -24.85 -12.70 -11.32
CA GLU A 17 -24.90 -12.67 -12.80
C GLU A 17 -26.34 -12.51 -13.31
N GLU A 18 -27.29 -13.19 -12.68
CA GLU A 18 -28.71 -13.01 -12.98
C GLU A 18 -29.22 -11.61 -12.64
N ALA A 19 -28.81 -11.05 -11.50
CA ALA A 19 -29.17 -9.67 -11.10
C ALA A 19 -28.52 -8.63 -12.02
N LYS A 20 -27.28 -8.88 -12.48
CA LYS A 20 -26.55 -8.08 -13.48
C LYS A 20 -27.26 -8.10 -14.82
N GLN A 21 -27.64 -9.27 -15.33
CA GLN A 21 -28.42 -9.42 -16.55
C GLN A 21 -29.80 -8.75 -16.46
N LYS A 22 -30.42 -8.76 -15.27
CA LYS A 22 -31.76 -8.17 -15.03
C LYS A 22 -31.73 -6.67 -14.69
N LYS A 23 -30.58 -5.99 -14.63
CA LYS A 23 -30.44 -4.61 -14.11
C LYS A 23 -31.00 -4.43 -12.67
N GLN A 24 -31.03 -5.49 -11.87
CA GLN A 24 -31.67 -5.54 -10.54
C GLN A 24 -30.68 -5.45 -9.37
N ILE A 25 -29.41 -5.11 -9.63
CA ILE A 25 -28.33 -5.03 -8.62
C ILE A 25 -28.74 -4.17 -7.39
N GLU A 26 -29.48 -3.07 -7.59
CA GLU A 26 -29.95 -2.20 -6.49
C GLU A 26 -30.93 -2.88 -5.50
N VAL A 27 -31.71 -3.87 -5.94
CA VAL A 27 -32.73 -4.54 -5.11
C VAL A 27 -32.10 -5.62 -4.22
N GLU A 28 -31.08 -6.30 -4.73
CA GLU A 28 -30.31 -7.34 -4.04
C GLU A 28 -29.38 -6.74 -2.97
N ILE A 29 -28.72 -5.62 -3.30
CA ILE A 29 -27.85 -4.88 -2.36
C ILE A 29 -28.61 -4.49 -1.07
N ARG A 30 -29.90 -4.13 -1.17
CA ARG A 30 -30.74 -3.77 -0.01
C ARG A 30 -31.12 -4.95 0.89
N LYS A 31 -30.97 -6.20 0.42
CA LYS A 31 -31.40 -7.42 1.15
C LYS A 31 -30.23 -8.21 1.74
N GLY A 32 -29.00 -7.91 1.35
CA GLY A 32 -27.82 -8.72 1.68
C GLY A 32 -27.32 -8.60 3.12
N SER A 33 -26.90 -9.72 3.69
CA SER A 33 -26.06 -9.75 4.91
C SER A 33 -24.70 -9.09 4.64
N GLY A 34 -24.00 -8.60 5.67
CA GLY A 34 -22.73 -7.87 5.51
C GLY A 34 -21.65 -8.62 4.70
N ASN A 35 -21.68 -9.95 4.64
CA ASN A 35 -20.76 -10.74 3.82
C ASN A 35 -21.07 -10.69 2.31
N TYR A 36 -22.34 -10.52 1.94
CA TYR A 36 -22.79 -10.46 0.56
C TYR A 36 -22.30 -9.19 -0.16
N ILE A 37 -22.37 -8.05 0.54
CA ILE A 37 -21.92 -6.75 0.01
C ILE A 37 -20.40 -6.75 -0.26
N HIS A 38 -19.60 -7.43 0.58
CA HIS A 38 -18.16 -7.56 0.34
C HIS A 38 -17.84 -8.43 -0.89
N PHE A 39 -18.58 -9.54 -1.09
CA PHE A 39 -18.40 -10.38 -2.26
C PHE A 39 -18.71 -9.60 -3.56
N ILE A 40 -19.84 -8.88 -3.58
CA ILE A 40 -20.19 -8.03 -4.73
C ILE A 40 -19.08 -7.01 -5.01
N ALA A 41 -18.52 -6.37 -3.99
CA ALA A 41 -17.45 -5.41 -4.18
C ALA A 41 -16.17 -6.01 -4.77
N ILE A 42 -15.78 -7.22 -4.33
CA ILE A 42 -14.65 -7.96 -4.91
C ILE A 42 -14.91 -8.22 -6.40
N THR A 43 -16.08 -8.76 -6.74
CA THR A 43 -16.44 -9.10 -8.13
C THR A 43 -16.47 -7.86 -9.02
N LEU A 44 -17.15 -6.80 -8.59
CA LEU A 44 -17.22 -5.54 -9.34
C LEU A 44 -15.84 -4.91 -9.56
N ALA A 45 -14.99 -4.92 -8.53
CA ALA A 45 -13.62 -4.40 -8.63
C ALA A 45 -12.76 -5.23 -9.58
N LYS A 46 -12.84 -6.56 -9.49
CA LYS A 46 -12.10 -7.50 -10.34
C LYS A 46 -12.50 -7.40 -11.81
N ASP A 47 -13.79 -7.29 -12.07
CA ASP A 47 -14.35 -7.21 -13.42
C ASP A 47 -14.30 -5.79 -14.01
N LYS A 48 -13.73 -4.82 -13.27
CA LYS A 48 -13.58 -3.41 -13.68
C LYS A 48 -14.92 -2.67 -13.88
N GLU A 49 -15.96 -3.10 -13.18
CA GLU A 49 -17.29 -2.49 -13.15
C GLU A 49 -17.30 -1.29 -12.17
N TYR A 50 -16.47 -0.29 -12.44
CA TYR A 50 -16.20 0.78 -11.48
C TYR A 50 -17.39 1.68 -11.19
N LYS A 51 -18.35 1.79 -12.11
CA LYS A 51 -19.54 2.64 -11.96
C LYS A 51 -20.47 2.07 -10.88
N GLU A 52 -20.73 0.77 -10.97
CA GLU A 52 -21.53 0.00 -10.03
C GLU A 52 -20.81 -0.09 -8.67
N LEU A 53 -19.49 -0.28 -8.68
CA LEU A 53 -18.69 -0.24 -7.46
C LEU A 53 -18.82 1.13 -6.77
N ARG A 54 -18.73 2.24 -7.51
CA ARG A 54 -18.93 3.59 -6.96
C ARG A 54 -20.32 3.73 -6.33
N ALA A 55 -21.38 3.28 -7.01
CA ALA A 55 -22.74 3.31 -6.45
C ALA A 55 -22.83 2.51 -5.13
N LEU A 56 -22.16 1.36 -5.05
CA LEU A 56 -22.07 0.59 -3.81
C LEU A 56 -21.37 1.37 -2.68
N PHE A 57 -20.30 2.11 -2.99
CA PHE A 57 -19.62 2.98 -2.01
C PHE A 57 -20.44 4.22 -1.63
N GLU A 58 -21.30 4.75 -2.50
CA GLU A 58 -22.21 5.85 -2.12
C GLU A 58 -23.24 5.39 -1.07
N LEU A 59 -23.65 4.13 -1.13
CA LEU A 59 -24.61 3.55 -0.19
C LEU A 59 -23.95 3.05 1.11
N TYR A 60 -22.71 2.54 1.04
CA TYR A 60 -22.07 1.81 2.15
C TYR A 60 -20.61 2.23 2.45
N GLY A 61 -20.11 3.33 1.87
CA GLY A 61 -18.69 3.66 1.80
C GLY A 61 -17.98 3.94 3.14
N GLY A 62 -18.73 4.18 4.21
CA GLY A 62 -18.19 4.26 5.57
C GLY A 62 -17.72 2.91 6.14
N ASN A 63 -18.01 1.79 5.45
CA ASN A 63 -17.61 0.45 5.88
C ASN A 63 -16.16 0.14 5.44
N SER A 64 -15.24 0.10 6.39
CA SER A 64 -13.83 -0.25 6.12
C SER A 64 -13.65 -1.65 5.53
N LYS A 65 -14.54 -2.61 5.83
CA LYS A 65 -14.50 -3.94 5.23
C LYS A 65 -14.85 -3.91 3.74
N LEU A 66 -15.72 -2.99 3.32
CA LEU A 66 -16.04 -2.76 1.91
C LEU A 66 -14.84 -2.19 1.15
N GLN A 67 -14.11 -1.27 1.77
CA GLN A 67 -12.86 -0.71 1.23
C GLN A 67 -11.83 -1.83 0.99
N TYR A 68 -11.63 -2.71 1.97
CA TYR A 68 -10.71 -3.84 1.83
C TYR A 68 -11.16 -4.86 0.78
N ALA A 69 -12.47 -5.13 0.70
CA ALA A 69 -13.04 -5.99 -0.32
C ALA A 69 -12.78 -5.46 -1.74
N ALA A 70 -12.93 -4.15 -1.96
CA ALA A 70 -12.60 -3.55 -3.24
C ALA A 70 -11.10 -3.68 -3.58
N ILE A 71 -10.20 -3.45 -2.61
CA ILE A 71 -8.75 -3.66 -2.82
C ILE A 71 -8.44 -5.11 -3.20
N ILE A 72 -9.04 -6.09 -2.53
CA ILE A 72 -8.89 -7.52 -2.90
C ILE A 72 -9.29 -7.73 -4.36
N GLY A 73 -10.46 -7.22 -4.77
CA GLY A 73 -10.92 -7.34 -6.15
C GLY A 73 -9.99 -6.67 -7.16
N PHE A 74 -9.47 -5.47 -6.89
CA PHE A 74 -8.50 -4.83 -7.78
C PHE A 74 -7.18 -5.60 -7.89
N VAL A 75 -6.70 -6.19 -6.79
CA VAL A 75 -5.51 -7.06 -6.81
C VAL A 75 -5.77 -8.31 -7.65
N GLU A 76 -6.90 -8.98 -7.43
CA GLU A 76 -7.30 -10.16 -8.23
C GLU A 76 -7.53 -9.84 -9.71
N GLY A 77 -7.94 -8.60 -10.02
CA GLY A 77 -8.12 -8.08 -11.38
C GLY A 77 -6.86 -7.50 -12.01
N ALA A 78 -5.70 -7.60 -11.33
CA ALA A 78 -4.41 -7.05 -11.74
C ALA A 78 -4.45 -5.55 -12.08
N ASP A 79 -5.13 -4.75 -11.24
CA ASP A 79 -5.29 -3.30 -11.41
C ASP A 79 -4.61 -2.50 -10.28
N PRO A 80 -3.26 -2.37 -10.31
CA PRO A 80 -2.53 -1.64 -9.29
C PRO A 80 -2.84 -0.13 -9.26
N ASN A 81 -3.33 0.44 -10.37
CA ASN A 81 -3.71 1.84 -10.42
C ASN A 81 -4.93 2.10 -9.54
N LYS A 82 -5.94 1.22 -9.60
CA LYS A 82 -7.11 1.32 -8.73
C LYS A 82 -6.82 1.00 -7.28
N VAL A 83 -5.88 0.08 -7.01
CA VAL A 83 -5.37 -0.15 -5.65
C VAL A 83 -4.82 1.15 -5.05
N GLU A 84 -3.95 1.86 -5.78
CA GLU A 84 -3.37 3.13 -5.30
C GLU A 84 -4.38 4.27 -5.19
N GLU A 85 -5.33 4.36 -6.14
CA GLU A 85 -6.44 5.32 -6.08
C GLU A 85 -7.26 5.14 -4.80
N TYR A 86 -7.69 3.91 -4.52
CA TYR A 86 -8.53 3.61 -3.35
C TYR A 86 -7.73 3.66 -2.05
N ARG A 87 -6.45 3.27 -2.07
CA ARG A 87 -5.55 3.47 -0.93
C ARG A 87 -5.51 4.93 -0.53
N ALA A 88 -5.27 5.83 -1.48
CA ALA A 88 -5.17 7.26 -1.21
C ALA A 88 -6.51 7.85 -0.78
N LEU A 89 -7.61 7.45 -1.44
CA LEU A 89 -8.97 7.95 -1.15
C LEU A 89 -9.44 7.57 0.25
N TYR A 90 -9.21 6.33 0.67
CA TYR A 90 -9.71 5.80 1.94
C TYR A 90 -8.62 5.66 3.02
N GLN A 91 -7.40 6.14 2.74
CA GLN A 91 -6.24 6.06 3.64
C GLN A 91 -5.98 4.64 4.17
N ILE A 92 -6.11 3.65 3.29
CA ILE A 92 -5.91 2.25 3.65
C ILE A 92 -4.42 2.02 3.97
N PRO A 93 -4.09 1.43 5.13
CA PRO A 93 -2.69 1.19 5.49
C PRO A 93 -1.96 0.30 4.48
N VAL A 94 -0.77 0.71 4.05
CA VAL A 94 0.01 0.01 3.02
C VAL A 94 0.42 -1.41 3.40
N ASN A 95 0.63 -1.67 4.70
CA ASN A 95 0.94 -3.01 5.21
C ASN A 95 -0.24 -3.98 5.07
N ILE A 96 -1.48 -3.49 5.11
CA ILE A 96 -2.66 -4.30 4.83
C ILE A 96 -2.72 -4.65 3.34
N ILE A 97 -2.44 -3.69 2.47
CA ILE A 97 -2.44 -3.91 1.02
C ILE A 97 -1.32 -4.87 0.61
N ALA A 98 -0.11 -4.73 1.17
CA ALA A 98 0.99 -5.66 0.94
C ALA A 98 0.58 -7.12 1.26
N ARG A 99 -0.10 -7.33 2.40
CA ARG A 99 -0.66 -8.65 2.77
C ARG A 99 -1.74 -9.13 1.81
N ILE A 100 -2.53 -8.24 1.22
CA ILE A 100 -3.51 -8.61 0.19
C ILE A 100 -2.79 -9.07 -1.07
N TYR A 101 -1.77 -8.35 -1.54
CA TYR A 101 -0.94 -8.81 -2.67
C TYR A 101 -0.32 -10.18 -2.38
N ALA A 102 0.25 -10.40 -1.20
CA ALA A 102 0.85 -11.68 -0.85
C ALA A 102 -0.14 -12.87 -0.88
N LYS A 103 -1.45 -12.62 -0.75
CA LYS A 103 -2.49 -13.67 -0.65
C LYS A 103 -3.37 -13.81 -1.88
N SER A 104 -3.61 -12.72 -2.59
CA SER A 104 -4.68 -12.61 -3.60
C SER A 104 -4.14 -12.27 -4.98
N SER A 105 -2.83 -12.06 -5.14
CA SER A 105 -2.25 -11.84 -6.47
C SER A 105 -2.44 -13.07 -7.34
N PRO A 106 -3.01 -12.93 -8.56
CA PRO A 106 -3.11 -14.04 -9.49
C PRO A 106 -1.71 -14.56 -9.88
N GLU A 107 -1.63 -15.86 -10.16
CA GLU A 107 -0.37 -16.47 -10.60
C GLU A 107 0.16 -15.78 -11.87
N GLY A 108 1.46 -15.48 -11.88
CA GLY A 108 2.11 -14.78 -13.00
C GLY A 108 1.87 -13.26 -13.05
N THR A 109 1.18 -12.67 -12.07
CA THR A 109 1.07 -11.20 -11.96
C THR A 109 2.24 -10.61 -11.17
N GLU A 110 2.78 -9.51 -11.69
CA GLU A 110 3.86 -8.78 -11.02
C GLU A 110 3.27 -7.93 -9.88
N VAL A 111 3.66 -8.23 -8.64
CA VAL A 111 3.33 -7.39 -7.49
C VAL A 111 4.14 -6.09 -7.59
N PRO A 112 3.53 -4.90 -7.41
CA PRO A 112 4.30 -3.65 -7.46
C PRO A 112 5.43 -3.62 -6.42
N ARG A 113 6.64 -3.21 -6.84
CA ARG A 113 7.86 -3.09 -6.01
C ARG A 113 7.60 -2.47 -4.62
N PHE A 114 6.78 -1.41 -4.59
CA PHE A 114 6.40 -0.75 -3.36
C PHE A 114 5.80 -1.73 -2.33
N TYR A 115 4.84 -2.56 -2.74
CA TYR A 115 4.18 -3.50 -1.83
C TYR A 115 5.04 -4.72 -1.49
N GLN A 116 5.93 -5.14 -2.39
CA GLN A 116 6.94 -6.16 -2.09
C GLN A 116 7.82 -5.71 -0.92
N ILE A 117 8.36 -4.49 -0.98
CA ILE A 117 9.21 -3.95 0.08
C ILE A 117 8.45 -3.75 1.38
N ILE A 118 7.21 -3.28 1.32
CA ILE A 118 6.38 -3.14 2.53
C ILE A 118 6.20 -4.50 3.21
N ASP A 119 5.92 -5.58 2.47
CA ASP A 119 5.76 -6.93 3.04
C ASP A 119 7.02 -7.38 3.78
N ARG A 120 8.20 -7.10 3.21
CA ARG A 120 9.50 -7.42 3.82
C ARG A 120 9.82 -6.61 5.06
N LEU A 121 9.42 -5.34 5.09
CA LEU A 121 9.64 -4.44 6.24
C LEU A 121 8.72 -4.75 7.43
N VAL A 122 7.53 -5.32 7.20
CA VAL A 122 6.52 -5.56 8.25
C VAL A 122 7.05 -6.44 9.39
N VAL A 123 8.05 -7.30 9.13
CA VAL A 123 8.62 -8.21 10.14
C VAL A 123 9.92 -7.70 10.76
N GLN A 124 10.38 -6.49 10.41
CA GLN A 124 11.65 -5.92 10.88
C GLN A 124 11.51 -5.07 12.16
N GLY A 125 10.41 -5.21 12.89
CA GLY A 125 10.16 -4.45 14.12
C GLY A 125 10.05 -2.93 13.90
N GLU A 126 10.46 -2.15 14.89
CA GLU A 126 10.23 -0.70 14.92
C GLU A 126 10.89 0.05 13.75
N VAL A 127 12.09 -0.39 13.33
CA VAL A 127 12.79 0.22 12.18
C VAL A 127 11.99 0.01 10.88
N GLY A 128 11.44 -1.19 10.69
CA GLY A 128 10.55 -1.51 9.58
C GLY A 128 9.28 -0.66 9.57
N GLU A 129 8.61 -0.55 10.73
CA GLU A 129 7.43 0.30 10.89
C GLU A 129 7.72 1.77 10.55
N LYS A 130 8.88 2.29 10.98
CA LYS A 130 9.27 3.67 10.67
C LYS A 130 9.53 3.88 9.19
N LEU A 131 10.22 2.95 8.53
CA LEU A 131 10.44 3.00 7.09
C LEU A 131 9.12 2.94 6.32
N ILE A 132 8.22 2.03 6.70
CA ILE A 132 6.86 1.95 6.14
C ILE A 132 6.14 3.29 6.27
N ALA A 133 6.15 3.92 7.45
CA ALA A 133 5.51 5.22 7.66
C ALA A 133 6.12 6.34 6.81
N VAL A 134 7.46 6.35 6.64
CA VAL A 134 8.14 7.30 5.74
C VAL A 134 7.70 7.07 4.30
N MET A 135 7.69 5.81 3.84
CA MET A 135 7.37 5.45 2.47
C MET A 135 5.89 5.71 2.13
N ASP A 136 4.95 5.35 3.01
CA ASP A 136 3.52 5.61 2.83
C ASP A 136 3.22 7.11 2.68
N ARG A 137 3.84 7.94 3.54
CA ARG A 137 3.72 9.40 3.45
C ARG A 137 4.25 9.93 2.10
N LEU A 138 5.36 9.40 1.60
CA LEU A 138 5.90 9.80 0.30
C LEU A 138 4.98 9.32 -0.85
N ALA A 139 4.41 8.12 -0.73
CA ALA A 139 3.48 7.56 -1.70
C ALA A 139 2.18 8.36 -1.79
N LEU A 140 1.67 8.92 -0.69
CA LEU A 140 0.56 9.87 -0.69
C LEU A 140 0.93 11.20 -1.37
N GLY A 141 2.16 11.67 -1.17
CA GLY A 141 2.65 12.94 -1.73
C GLY A 141 3.00 12.87 -3.22
N LYS A 142 3.26 11.70 -3.80
CA LYS A 142 3.83 11.55 -5.15
C LYS A 142 3.00 12.19 -6.27
N ASN A 143 1.68 12.26 -6.10
CA ASN A 143 0.74 12.84 -7.07
C ASN A 143 0.22 14.23 -6.64
N SER A 144 0.84 14.86 -5.63
CA SER A 144 0.38 16.14 -5.11
C SER A 144 1.00 17.32 -5.87
N TRP A 145 0.19 18.34 -6.14
CA TRP A 145 0.64 19.63 -6.69
C TRP A 145 1.27 20.55 -5.64
N ASN A 146 1.18 20.22 -4.35
CA ASN A 146 1.73 21.06 -3.30
C ASN A 146 3.28 21.01 -3.36
N PRO A 147 3.96 22.18 -3.45
CA PRO A 147 5.42 22.27 -3.54
C PRO A 147 6.17 21.55 -2.41
N TYR A 148 5.54 21.37 -1.24
CA TYR A 148 6.07 20.58 -0.14
C TYR A 148 6.34 19.11 -0.47
N TRP A 149 5.64 18.55 -1.47
CA TRP A 149 5.77 17.16 -1.91
C TRP A 149 6.64 17.00 -3.16
N ILE A 150 7.29 18.07 -3.63
CA ILE A 150 8.24 17.97 -4.75
C ILE A 150 9.31 16.92 -4.44
N GLY A 151 9.67 16.12 -5.45
CA GLY A 151 10.68 15.08 -5.31
C GLY A 151 10.27 13.88 -4.44
N CYS A 152 9.02 13.79 -3.95
CA CYS A 152 8.59 12.63 -3.16
C CYS A 152 8.62 11.33 -3.96
N SER A 153 8.27 11.37 -5.25
CA SER A 153 8.38 10.20 -6.13
C SER A 153 9.82 9.72 -6.26
N ALA A 154 10.75 10.64 -6.56
CA ALA A 154 12.17 10.31 -6.70
C ALA A 154 12.77 9.81 -5.38
N LYS A 155 12.39 10.43 -4.25
CA LYS A 155 12.83 9.99 -2.93
C LYS A 155 12.29 8.61 -2.56
N LEU A 156 11.01 8.36 -2.84
CA LEU A 156 10.40 7.05 -2.59
C LEU A 156 11.09 5.95 -3.40
N ASP A 157 11.33 6.19 -4.69
CA ASP A 157 11.99 5.23 -5.57
C ASP A 157 13.46 4.97 -5.16
N ALA A 158 14.17 6.01 -4.71
CA ALA A 158 15.53 5.85 -4.16
C ALA A 158 15.52 4.99 -2.87
N ILE A 159 14.54 5.18 -1.99
CA ILE A 159 14.41 4.36 -0.77
C ILE A 159 14.09 2.92 -1.12
N ILE A 160 13.13 2.68 -2.02
CA ILE A 160 12.76 1.33 -2.48
C ILE A 160 13.98 0.62 -3.06
N SER A 161 14.70 1.27 -3.97
CA SER A 161 15.88 0.69 -4.61
C SER A 161 17.00 0.36 -3.62
N ALA A 162 17.26 1.24 -2.64
CA ALA A 162 18.25 0.97 -1.60
C ALA A 162 17.87 -0.24 -0.73
N ILE A 163 16.59 -0.39 -0.37
CA ILE A 163 16.13 -1.53 0.44
C ILE A 163 16.16 -2.83 -0.37
N GLU A 164 15.78 -2.82 -1.65
CA GLU A 164 15.92 -3.97 -2.55
C GLU A 164 17.37 -4.42 -2.70
N ASN A 165 18.31 -3.48 -2.79
CA ASN A 165 19.73 -3.78 -2.88
C ASN A 165 20.25 -4.42 -1.58
N LEU A 166 19.84 -3.90 -0.43
CA LEU A 166 20.16 -4.53 0.86
C LEU A 166 19.58 -5.94 0.93
N GLU A 167 18.34 -6.14 0.52
CA GLU A 167 17.69 -7.44 0.55
C GLU A 167 18.43 -8.48 -0.30
N LYS A 168 18.88 -8.11 -1.50
CA LYS A 168 19.63 -9.01 -2.39
C LYS A 168 20.98 -9.46 -1.82
N THR A 169 21.58 -8.64 -0.96
CA THR A 169 22.90 -8.92 -0.37
C THR A 169 22.84 -9.46 1.05
N SER A 170 21.65 -9.57 1.65
CA SER A 170 21.46 -9.94 3.05
C SER A 170 20.80 -11.30 3.20
N SER A 171 21.16 -12.04 4.24
CA SER A 171 20.30 -13.12 4.73
C SER A 171 19.05 -12.56 5.41
N ASP A 172 17.97 -13.33 5.49
CA ASP A 172 16.74 -12.93 6.20
C ASP A 172 17.01 -12.55 7.67
N THR A 173 17.97 -13.21 8.31
CA THR A 173 18.36 -12.99 9.70
C THR A 173 19.16 -11.73 9.93
N GLU A 174 19.83 -11.21 8.90
CA GLU A 174 20.70 -10.02 8.99
C GLU A 174 20.02 -8.77 8.44
N PHE A 175 18.91 -8.91 7.72
CA PHE A 175 18.29 -7.80 6.99
C PHE A 175 17.93 -6.61 7.89
N CYS A 176 17.39 -6.86 9.09
CA CYS A 176 17.11 -5.81 10.07
C CYS A 176 18.38 -5.03 10.47
N GLN A 177 19.46 -5.75 10.78
CA GLN A 177 20.74 -5.14 11.17
C GLN A 177 21.34 -4.35 10.00
N ASN A 178 21.26 -4.88 8.78
CA ASN A 178 21.76 -4.21 7.59
C ASN A 178 21.00 -2.92 7.28
N ILE A 179 19.69 -2.87 7.58
CA ILE A 179 18.93 -1.61 7.52
C ILE A 179 19.46 -0.60 8.54
N ILE A 180 19.69 -1.03 9.78
CA ILE A 180 20.19 -0.15 10.86
C ILE A 180 21.57 0.42 10.49
N ASP A 181 22.49 -0.45 10.08
CA ASP A 181 23.86 -0.08 9.70
C ASP A 181 23.85 0.85 8.49
N ALA A 182 23.12 0.51 7.43
CA ALA A 182 22.99 1.34 6.25
C ALA A 182 22.33 2.70 6.58
N SER A 183 21.35 2.75 7.49
CA SER A 183 20.74 4.03 7.89
C SER A 183 21.70 4.95 8.67
N SER A 184 22.81 4.42 9.18
CA SER A 184 23.82 5.16 9.96
C SER A 184 25.05 5.53 9.14
N ASP A 185 25.39 4.73 8.13
CA ASP A 185 26.51 4.95 7.22
C ASP A 185 26.16 6.01 6.14
N GLN A 186 26.88 7.13 6.14
CA GLN A 186 26.65 8.25 5.20
C GLN A 186 26.94 7.89 3.75
N ASP A 187 27.75 6.86 3.52
CA ASP A 187 28.09 6.39 2.19
C ASP A 187 27.13 5.34 1.63
N SER A 188 26.22 4.83 2.47
CA SER A 188 25.22 3.87 2.04
C SER A 188 24.16 4.51 1.13
N GLU A 189 23.59 3.70 0.24
CA GLU A 189 22.47 4.10 -0.60
C GLU A 189 21.24 4.47 0.22
N LEU A 190 20.96 3.72 1.29
CA LEU A 190 19.78 3.95 2.13
C LEU A 190 19.88 5.28 2.87
N TYR A 191 21.04 5.61 3.44
CA TYR A 191 21.26 6.90 4.09
C TYR A 191 21.04 8.05 3.10
N ARG A 192 21.68 7.97 1.93
CA ARG A 192 21.59 9.00 0.90
C ARG A 192 20.15 9.17 0.42
N ALA A 193 19.44 8.08 0.18
CA ALA A 193 18.02 8.08 -0.19
C ALA A 193 17.14 8.71 0.89
N LEU A 194 17.31 8.31 2.15
CA LEU A 194 16.62 8.91 3.29
C LEU A 194 16.96 10.38 3.46
N ASN A 195 18.15 10.82 3.10
CA ASN A 195 18.61 12.21 3.26
C ASN A 195 18.23 13.14 2.09
N ILE A 196 17.57 12.64 1.03
CA ILE A 196 17.10 13.50 -0.08
C ILE A 196 16.15 14.59 0.48
N PRO A 197 16.41 15.89 0.26
CA PRO A 197 15.51 16.96 0.67
C PRO A 197 14.27 16.99 -0.23
N ARG A 198 13.09 17.31 0.33
CA ARG A 198 11.82 17.41 -0.41
C ARG A 198 11.54 18.81 -0.98
N ILE A 199 12.26 19.83 -0.52
CA ILE A 199 12.16 21.18 -1.05
C ILE A 199 13.53 21.50 -1.64
N SER A 200 13.57 21.99 -2.87
CA SER A 200 14.77 22.65 -3.42
C SER A 200 15.28 23.66 -2.40
N ARG A 201 16.60 23.82 -2.25
CA ARG A 201 17.21 24.76 -1.31
C ARG A 201 16.86 26.22 -1.68
N VAL A 202 15.61 26.63 -1.51
CA VAL A 202 15.20 28.03 -1.45
C VAL A 202 15.37 28.43 0.01
N THR A 203 16.64 28.63 0.36
CA THR A 203 17.11 29.26 1.58
C THR A 203 16.54 30.67 1.65
N PHE A 204 15.48 30.89 2.45
CA PHE A 204 14.95 32.24 2.65
C PHE A 204 15.90 33.11 3.51
N TRP A 205 16.90 32.53 4.19
CA TRP A 205 17.78 33.26 5.13
C TRP A 205 19.23 32.75 5.24
N GLY A 206 19.91 32.45 4.12
CA GLY A 206 21.38 32.52 4.06
C GLY A 206 22.24 31.58 4.94
N GLN A 207 21.68 30.66 5.73
CA GLN A 207 22.46 29.63 6.42
C GLN A 207 22.54 28.36 5.55
N PHE A 208 23.73 28.09 5.02
CA PHE A 208 24.08 26.80 4.41
C PHE A 208 24.26 25.73 5.49
N GLY A 209 23.14 25.25 6.04
CA GLY A 209 23.11 24.05 6.87
C GLY A 209 22.93 22.81 6.02
N TYR A 210 23.82 21.83 6.16
CA TYR A 210 23.56 20.43 5.77
C TYR A 210 22.54 19.83 6.75
N GLU A 211 21.30 20.33 6.76
CA GLU A 211 20.28 19.77 7.64
C GLU A 211 19.87 18.39 7.13
N ARG A 212 19.99 17.39 8.01
CA ARG A 212 19.51 16.03 7.75
C ARG A 212 18.01 16.10 7.46
N SER A 213 17.57 15.35 6.46
CA SER A 213 16.15 15.33 6.11
C SER A 213 15.31 14.73 7.25
N LYS A 214 14.06 15.19 7.40
CA LYS A 214 13.12 14.62 8.39
C LYS A 214 12.89 13.11 8.26
N SER A 215 13.05 12.54 7.05
CA SER A 215 12.94 11.08 6.88
C SER A 215 14.13 10.36 7.52
N LEU A 216 15.34 10.89 7.35
CA LEU A 216 16.55 10.32 7.93
C LEU A 216 16.52 10.42 9.46
N ILE A 217 16.19 11.61 9.98
CA ILE A 217 16.08 11.83 11.44
C ILE A 217 15.10 10.83 12.06
N ALA A 218 13.91 10.68 11.47
CA ALA A 218 12.87 9.81 12.01
C ALA A 218 13.30 8.33 12.07
N VAL A 219 14.04 7.84 11.08
CA VAL A 219 14.56 6.46 11.06
C VAL A 219 15.70 6.29 12.06
N GLN A 220 16.66 7.21 12.09
CA GLN A 220 17.82 7.13 12.98
C GLN A 220 17.44 7.24 14.47
N GLU A 221 16.43 8.04 14.82
CA GLU A 221 15.90 8.09 16.19
C GLU A 221 15.43 6.73 16.66
N THR A 222 14.71 5.98 15.82
CA THR A 222 14.27 4.61 16.12
C THR A 222 15.46 3.64 16.20
N CYS A 223 16.40 3.69 15.25
CA CYS A 223 17.59 2.81 15.29
C CYS A 223 18.40 2.98 16.58
N ASN A 224 18.55 4.22 17.07
CA ASN A 224 19.26 4.51 18.32
C ASN A 224 18.55 3.97 19.57
N VAL A 225 17.24 3.76 19.52
CA VAL A 225 16.46 3.11 20.58
C VAL A 225 16.61 1.60 20.49
N THR A 226 16.57 1.02 19.29
CA THR A 226 16.69 -0.44 19.08
C THR A 226 18.06 -1.00 19.48
N LEU A 227 19.11 -0.18 19.45
CA LEU A 227 20.48 -0.56 19.86
C LEU A 227 20.73 -0.49 21.38
N ARG A 228 19.75 -0.05 22.20
CA ARG A 228 19.86 0.05 23.66
C ARG A 228 19.12 -1.08 24.37
#